data_AF-A0A5N6KXD3-F1
#
_entry.id   AF-A0A5N6KXD3-F1
#
_cell.length_a   1.000
_cell.length_b   1.000
_cell.length_c   1.000
_cell.angle_alpha   90.00
_cell.angle_beta   90.00
_cell.angle_gamma   90.00
#
_symmetry.space_group_name_H-M   'P 1'
#
loop_
_entity.id
_entity.type
_entity.pdbx_description
1 polymer ?
#
loop_
_entity_poly.entity_id
_entity_poly.type
_entity_poly.pdbx_seq_one_letter_code
_entity_poly.pdbx_strand_id
1 'polypeptide(L)'
;MQRCREEAIQIAFLNWVIDEHDLVVMPPGVQRAFYQRRAKTHGSPWFTALGAQLPGDMGRCLWRDSWNAALYAPLKEAQQPEDVIFHKNRPSGMWSLDQDMHRYLRQHDKKTVIFAGVNTDQCVLGTLTDAYSNGFDCILLGDCTGTQSGFQANELCDWNVATMYGFVTDSASFVSSVRETD
;
A
#
# COMPACT_ATOMS: atom_id res chain seq x y z
N MET A 1 1.68 9.09 -11.89
CA MET A 1 2.91 9.69 -11.32
C MET A 1 3.32 10.96 -12.04
N GLN A 2 3.59 10.95 -13.35
CA GLN A 2 3.98 12.17 -14.07
C GLN A 2 3.01 13.34 -13.85
N ARG A 3 1.70 13.10 -14.02
CA ARG A 3 0.69 14.14 -13.74
C ARG A 3 0.75 14.69 -12.32
N CYS A 4 1.02 13.84 -11.33
CA CYS A 4 1.19 14.28 -9.93
C CYS A 4 2.34 15.30 -9.83
N ARG A 5 3.42 15.12 -10.59
CA ARG A 5 4.54 16.08 -10.60
C ARG A 5 4.18 17.41 -11.22
N GLU A 6 3.50 17.38 -12.36
CA GLU A 6 3.04 18.58 -13.07
C GLU A 6 2.14 19.43 -12.16
N GLU A 7 1.32 18.79 -11.33
CA GLU A 7 0.41 19.45 -10.38
C GLU A 7 1.00 19.67 -8.98
N ALA A 8 2.29 19.37 -8.78
CA ALA A 8 2.97 19.42 -7.48
C ALA A 8 2.26 18.61 -6.36
N ILE A 9 1.59 17.52 -6.73
CA ILE A 9 1.05 16.52 -5.81
C ILE A 9 2.20 15.67 -5.29
N GLN A 10 2.37 15.64 -3.96
CA GLN A 10 3.36 14.80 -3.30
C GLN A 10 3.11 13.32 -3.60
N ILE A 11 4.13 12.64 -4.14
CA ILE A 11 4.11 11.18 -4.28
C ILE A 11 4.80 10.57 -3.07
N ALA A 12 4.21 9.49 -2.57
CA ALA A 12 4.76 8.68 -1.50
C ALA A 12 4.66 7.20 -1.86
N PHE A 13 5.72 6.45 -1.57
CA PHE A 13 5.74 5.01 -1.65
C PHE A 13 5.58 4.40 -0.27
N LEU A 14 4.88 3.27 -0.19
CA LEU A 14 4.60 2.58 1.07
C LEU A 14 4.94 1.10 0.92
N ASN A 15 6.07 0.69 1.48
CA ASN A 15 6.56 -0.68 1.37
C ASN A 15 6.32 -1.46 2.66
N TRP A 16 5.89 -2.72 2.53
CA TRP A 16 5.88 -3.62 3.67
C TRP A 16 7.29 -4.13 3.91
N VAL A 17 7.91 -3.62 4.98
CA VAL A 17 9.27 -3.96 5.37
C VAL A 17 9.27 -4.23 6.86
N ILE A 18 9.87 -5.35 7.26
CA ILE A 18 10.02 -5.75 8.65
C ILE A 18 11.49 -5.96 8.99
N ASP A 19 11.81 -5.85 10.27
CA ASP A 19 13.09 -6.24 10.84
C ASP A 19 12.92 -7.18 12.05
N GLU A 20 14.00 -7.37 12.82
CA GLU A 20 14.03 -8.29 13.96
C GLU A 20 13.08 -7.84 15.06
N HIS A 21 12.99 -6.53 15.31
CA HIS A 21 12.06 -6.02 16.31
C HIS A 21 10.62 -6.27 15.88
N ASP A 22 10.30 -5.95 14.63
CA ASP A 22 8.97 -6.16 14.06
C ASP A 22 8.52 -7.61 14.18
N LEU A 23 9.40 -8.56 13.87
CA LEU A 23 9.08 -9.99 13.93
C LEU A 23 8.72 -10.44 15.35
N VAL A 24 9.45 -9.94 16.35
CA VAL A 24 9.21 -10.25 17.77
C VAL A 24 7.87 -9.70 18.25
N VAL A 25 7.53 -8.46 17.88
CA VAL A 25 6.29 -7.79 18.35
C VAL A 25 5.09 -8.01 17.43
N MET A 26 5.27 -8.72 16.31
CA MET A 26 4.22 -8.99 15.32
C MET A 26 3.07 -9.79 15.96
N PRO A 27 1.81 -9.29 15.91
CA PRO A 27 0.67 -10.03 16.44
C PRO A 27 0.51 -11.39 15.76
N PRO A 28 0.13 -12.44 16.51
CA PRO A 28 -0.07 -13.77 15.95
C PRO A 28 -1.06 -13.82 14.77
N GLY A 29 -2.06 -12.93 14.75
CA GLY A 29 -3.01 -12.82 13.64
C GLY A 29 -2.36 -12.41 12.32
N VAL A 30 -1.39 -11.51 12.36
CA VAL A 30 -0.62 -11.07 11.18
C VAL A 30 0.35 -12.18 10.76
N GLN A 31 1.10 -12.76 11.71
CA GLN A 31 2.00 -13.88 11.43
C GLN A 31 1.25 -15.06 10.80
N ARG A 32 0.04 -15.36 11.29
CA ARG A 32 -0.81 -16.45 10.78
C ARG A 32 -1.17 -16.27 9.31
N ALA A 33 -1.30 -15.05 8.80
CA ALA A 33 -1.59 -14.80 7.39
C ALA A 33 -0.47 -15.29 6.46
N PHE A 34 0.76 -15.35 6.96
CA PHE A 34 1.97 -15.76 6.21
C PHE A 34 2.40 -17.21 6.51
N TYR A 35 1.61 -17.96 7.27
CA TYR A 35 2.03 -19.31 7.67
C TYR A 35 1.95 -20.31 6.51
N GLN A 36 3.07 -20.98 6.20
CA GLN A 36 3.22 -21.93 5.08
C GLN A 36 2.19 -23.06 5.04
N ARG A 37 1.59 -23.45 6.18
CA ARG A 37 0.52 -24.46 6.20
C ARG A 37 -0.76 -23.98 5.50
N ARG A 38 -0.95 -22.66 5.33
CA ARG A 38 -2.02 -22.10 4.49
C ARG A 38 -1.67 -22.12 3.00
N ALA A 39 -0.38 -22.06 2.64
CA ALA A 39 0.09 -22.28 1.27
C ALA A 39 -0.45 -23.57 0.67
N LYS A 40 -0.37 -24.66 1.46
CA LYS A 40 -0.82 -25.99 1.05
C LYS A 40 -2.32 -26.15 0.94
N THR A 41 -3.11 -25.30 1.60
CA THR A 41 -4.58 -25.42 1.65
C THR A 41 -5.30 -24.42 0.74
N HIS A 42 -4.68 -23.28 0.43
CA HIS A 42 -5.28 -22.22 -0.38
C HIS A 42 -4.53 -22.00 -1.72
N GLY A 43 -3.55 -22.86 -2.05
CA GLY A 43 -2.96 -22.95 -3.39
C GLY A 43 -2.10 -21.78 -3.85
N SER A 44 -1.77 -20.82 -2.97
CA SER A 44 -0.91 -19.68 -3.35
C SER A 44 0.56 -19.95 -2.99
N PRO A 45 1.49 -19.77 -3.94
CA PRO A 45 2.93 -19.94 -3.72
C PRO A 45 3.53 -18.84 -2.83
N TRP A 46 2.78 -17.79 -2.51
CA TRP A 46 3.24 -16.59 -1.80
C TRP A 46 3.20 -16.68 -0.28
N PHE A 47 2.66 -17.77 0.28
CA PHE A 47 2.56 -17.95 1.73
C PHE A 47 3.88 -18.48 2.33
N THR A 48 4.93 -17.65 2.27
CA THR A 48 6.17 -17.87 3.02
C THR A 48 6.11 -17.10 4.34
N ALA A 49 6.61 -17.71 5.43
CA ALA A 49 6.60 -17.08 6.74
C ALA A 49 7.39 -15.76 6.73
N LEU A 50 6.86 -14.77 7.45
CA LEU A 50 7.54 -13.47 7.64
C LEU A 50 8.96 -13.69 8.16
N GLY A 51 9.93 -13.04 7.52
CA GLY A 51 11.35 -13.16 7.88
C GLY A 51 12.00 -14.51 7.57
N ALA A 52 11.30 -15.48 6.95
CA ALA A 52 11.93 -16.71 6.49
C ALA A 52 12.83 -16.46 5.26
N GLN A 53 13.92 -17.20 5.14
CA GLN A 53 14.81 -17.14 3.98
C GLN A 53 14.08 -17.61 2.71
N LEU A 54 14.04 -16.76 1.68
CA LEU A 54 13.52 -17.09 0.35
C LEU A 54 14.59 -17.83 -0.48
N PRO A 55 14.17 -18.56 -1.54
CA PRO A 55 15.09 -19.26 -2.43
C PRO A 55 16.12 -18.33 -3.09
N GLY A 56 17.29 -18.89 -3.43
CA GLY A 56 18.35 -18.15 -4.11
C GLY A 56 18.90 -16.98 -3.27
N ASP A 57 19.10 -15.85 -3.93
CA ASP A 57 19.64 -14.60 -3.38
C ASP A 57 18.55 -13.57 -3.02
N MET A 58 17.27 -13.98 -3.01
CA MET A 58 16.13 -13.08 -2.79
C MET A 58 16.06 -12.50 -1.36
N GLY A 59 16.83 -13.03 -0.42
CA GLY A 59 16.87 -12.59 0.98
C GLY A 59 15.71 -13.13 1.84
N ARG A 60 15.52 -12.56 3.03
CA ARG A 60 14.42 -12.93 3.94
C ARG A 60 13.11 -12.25 3.52
N CYS A 61 11.98 -12.94 3.67
CA CYS A 61 10.66 -12.45 3.28
C CYS A 61 10.27 -11.15 4.01
N LEU A 62 9.96 -10.11 3.22
CA LEU A 62 9.65 -8.73 3.60
C LEU A 62 10.73 -8.06 4.47
N TRP A 63 11.97 -8.55 4.40
CA TRP A 63 13.02 -8.11 5.32
C TRP A 63 13.68 -6.82 4.87
N ARG A 64 14.03 -5.96 5.83
CA ARG A 64 14.79 -4.73 5.57
C ARG A 64 16.06 -5.04 4.75
N ASP A 65 16.32 -4.18 3.78
CA ASP A 65 17.46 -4.25 2.85
C ASP A 65 17.50 -5.50 1.96
N SER A 66 16.41 -6.26 1.88
CA SER A 66 16.28 -7.37 0.94
C SER A 66 15.63 -6.95 -0.38
N TRP A 67 15.98 -7.66 -1.46
CA TRP A 67 15.41 -7.41 -2.79
C TRP A 67 13.87 -7.48 -2.79
N ASN A 68 13.30 -8.46 -2.08
CA ASN A 68 11.85 -8.69 -2.06
C ASN A 68 11.06 -7.66 -1.23
N ALA A 69 11.73 -6.82 -0.44
CA ALA A 69 11.13 -5.71 0.30
C ALA A 69 11.36 -4.34 -0.37
N ALA A 70 12.25 -4.27 -1.37
CA ALA A 70 12.54 -3.07 -2.11
C ALA A 70 11.38 -2.67 -3.03
N LEU A 71 11.40 -1.42 -3.53
CA LEU A 71 10.49 -0.99 -4.57
C LEU A 71 10.63 -1.86 -5.82
N TYR A 72 9.48 -2.18 -6.44
CA TYR A 72 9.45 -2.83 -7.74
C TYR A 72 10.28 -2.03 -8.75
N ALA A 73 11.12 -2.70 -9.54
CA ALA A 73 12.19 -2.05 -10.31
C ALA A 73 11.71 -0.86 -11.16
N PRO A 74 10.63 -0.95 -11.96
CA PRO A 74 10.09 0.20 -12.69
C PRO A 74 9.68 1.39 -11.81
N LEU A 75 9.13 1.14 -10.60
CA LEU A 75 8.78 2.22 -9.66
C LEU A 75 10.01 2.82 -8.99
N LYS A 76 11.03 1.99 -8.73
CA LYS A 76 12.33 2.45 -8.23
C LYS A 76 13.04 3.34 -9.25
N GLU A 77 12.98 2.98 -10.53
CA GLU A 77 13.55 3.78 -11.63
C GLU A 77 12.78 5.10 -11.83
N ALA A 78 11.47 5.10 -11.62
CA ALA A 78 10.63 6.29 -11.71
C ALA A 78 10.67 7.19 -10.45
N GLN A 79 11.29 6.74 -9.36
CA GLN A 79 11.40 7.50 -8.12
C GLN A 79 12.28 8.75 -8.31
N GLN A 80 11.87 9.85 -7.69
CA GLN A 80 12.65 11.10 -7.62
C GLN A 80 13.05 11.44 -6.18
N PRO A 81 14.10 12.26 -5.95
CA PRO A 81 14.59 12.59 -4.60
C PRO A 81 13.54 13.23 -3.67
N GLU A 82 12.57 13.95 -4.22
CA GLU A 82 11.45 14.56 -3.51
C GLU A 82 10.34 13.56 -3.11
N ASP A 83 10.42 12.31 -3.57
CA ASP A 83 9.51 11.26 -3.13
C ASP A 83 9.79 10.80 -1.73
N VAL A 84 8.71 10.57 -0.99
CA VAL A 84 8.80 10.03 0.36
C VAL A 84 8.60 8.53 0.30
N ILE A 85 9.45 7.78 0.99
CA ILE A 85 9.27 6.34 1.20
C ILE A 85 8.89 6.12 2.66
N PHE A 86 7.79 5.41 2.88
CA PHE A 86 7.38 4.91 4.17
C PHE A 86 7.51 3.40 4.23
N HIS A 87 7.85 2.90 5.41
CA HIS A 87 7.92 1.49 5.71
C HIS A 87 6.77 1.15 6.67
N LYS A 88 6.04 0.08 6.38
CA LYS A 88 5.01 -0.46 7.27
C LYS A 88 5.34 -1.89 7.65
N ASN A 89 4.95 -2.26 8.86
CA ASN A 89 5.08 -3.62 9.38
C ASN A 89 3.72 -4.34 9.53
N ARG A 90 2.64 -3.75 9.00
CA ARG A 90 1.27 -4.28 8.98
C ARG A 90 0.65 -4.10 7.59
N PRO A 91 -0.54 -4.69 7.31
CA PRO A 91 -1.24 -4.46 6.05
C PRO A 91 -1.49 -2.99 5.75
N SER A 92 -2.04 -2.24 6.70
CA SER A 92 -2.23 -0.80 6.61
C SER A 92 -0.93 -0.04 6.93
N GLY A 93 -0.64 1.05 6.22
CA GLY A 93 0.41 2.01 6.58
C GLY A 93 -0.01 3.03 7.64
N MET A 94 -1.29 3.00 8.06
CA MET A 94 -1.90 3.96 8.97
C MET A 94 -2.53 3.31 10.20
N TRP A 95 -2.16 2.06 10.48
CA TRP A 95 -2.68 1.25 11.59
C TRP A 95 -2.41 1.83 12.99
N SER A 96 -1.52 2.81 13.09
CA SER A 96 -1.21 3.54 14.33
C SER A 96 -0.89 5.01 14.01
N LEU A 97 -1.21 5.91 14.94
CA LEU A 97 -0.84 7.33 14.87
C LEU A 97 0.69 7.54 14.91
N ASP A 98 1.43 6.53 15.33
CA ASP A 98 2.89 6.56 15.38
C ASP A 98 3.57 6.20 14.05
N GLN A 99 2.81 5.79 13.03
CA GLN A 99 3.38 5.48 11.73
C GLN A 99 3.89 6.74 11.02
N ASP A 100 5.04 6.62 10.35
CA ASP A 100 5.68 7.75 9.66
C ASP A 100 4.78 8.37 8.60
N MET A 101 4.03 7.56 7.86
CA MET A 101 3.03 8.05 6.90
C MET A 101 1.98 8.93 7.59
N HIS A 102 1.43 8.49 8.73
CA HIS A 102 0.41 9.25 9.46
C HIS A 102 0.96 10.60 9.93
N ARG A 103 2.13 10.58 10.59
CA ARG A 103 2.81 11.79 11.08
C ARG A 103 3.13 12.74 9.94
N TYR A 104 3.66 12.23 8.84
CA TYR A 104 4.02 13.03 7.67
C TYR A 104 2.80 13.74 7.09
N LEU A 105 1.70 13.01 6.85
CA LEU A 105 0.47 13.58 6.29
C LEU A 105 -0.08 14.71 7.19
N ARG A 106 -0.03 14.54 8.51
CA ARG A 106 -0.45 15.57 9.47
C ARG A 106 0.49 16.77 9.49
N GLN A 107 1.79 16.55 9.56
CA GLN A 107 2.81 17.61 9.63
C GLN A 107 2.86 18.47 8.38
N HIS A 108 2.49 17.92 7.22
CA HIS A 108 2.49 18.63 5.94
C HIS A 108 1.07 19.03 5.50
N ASP A 109 0.13 19.09 6.44
CA ASP A 109 -1.26 19.52 6.24
C ASP A 109 -1.98 18.86 5.06
N LYS A 110 -1.65 17.61 4.77
CA LYS A 110 -2.33 16.86 3.70
C LYS A 110 -3.77 16.60 4.13
N LYS A 111 -4.71 16.81 3.21
CA LYS A 111 -6.14 16.58 3.43
C LYS A 111 -6.68 15.43 2.58
N THR A 112 -6.14 15.29 1.38
CA THR A 112 -6.54 14.26 0.41
C THR A 112 -5.40 13.29 0.15
N VAL A 113 -5.73 12.00 0.02
CA VAL A 113 -4.78 10.93 -0.33
C VAL A 113 -5.35 10.14 -1.51
N ILE A 114 -4.52 9.98 -2.54
CA ILE A 114 -4.83 9.19 -3.73
C ILE A 114 -4.13 7.84 -3.61
N PHE A 115 -4.89 6.75 -3.74
CA PHE A 115 -4.44 5.39 -3.53
C PHE A 115 -4.29 4.62 -4.85
N ALA A 116 -3.16 3.94 -4.98
CA ALA A 116 -2.81 3.01 -6.03
C ALA A 116 -1.91 1.90 -5.45
N GLY A 117 -1.77 0.78 -6.15
CA GLY A 117 -0.87 -0.32 -5.75
C GLY A 117 -1.58 -1.63 -5.43
N VAL A 118 -0.96 -2.47 -4.61
CA VAL A 118 -1.41 -3.85 -4.35
C VAL A 118 -1.30 -4.21 -2.86
N ASN A 119 -2.13 -5.12 -2.33
CA ASN A 119 -3.34 -5.68 -2.94
C ASN A 119 -4.54 -4.78 -2.68
N THR A 120 -5.44 -4.64 -3.68
CA THR A 120 -6.65 -3.82 -3.60
C THR A 120 -7.46 -4.09 -2.33
N ASP A 121 -7.78 -5.35 -2.05
CA ASP A 121 -8.61 -5.81 -0.94
C ASP A 121 -7.88 -5.98 0.40
N GLN A 122 -6.57 -5.67 0.45
CA GLN A 122 -5.75 -5.87 1.65
C GLN A 122 -5.01 -4.59 2.03
N CYS A 123 -3.79 -4.40 1.52
CA CYS A 123 -2.95 -3.28 1.93
C CYS A 123 -3.51 -1.94 1.46
N VAL A 124 -4.07 -1.89 0.25
CA VAL A 124 -4.67 -0.67 -0.30
C VAL A 124 -5.94 -0.32 0.49
N LEU A 125 -6.95 -1.21 0.50
CA LEU A 125 -8.19 -0.98 1.23
C LEU A 125 -7.95 -0.73 2.73
N GLY A 126 -7.09 -1.51 3.37
CA GLY A 126 -6.79 -1.33 4.80
C GLY A 126 -6.14 0.03 5.13
N THR A 127 -5.19 0.48 4.30
CA THR A 127 -4.60 1.82 4.48
C THR A 127 -5.64 2.91 4.20
N LEU A 128 -6.45 2.74 3.16
CA LEU A 128 -7.51 3.68 2.78
C LEU A 128 -8.56 3.82 3.89
N THR A 129 -9.06 2.72 4.44
CA THR A 129 -10.07 2.76 5.51
C THR A 129 -9.52 3.39 6.79
N ASP A 130 -8.25 3.14 7.12
CA ASP A 130 -7.60 3.81 8.25
C ASP A 130 -7.39 5.30 7.98
N ALA A 131 -7.02 5.69 6.76
CA ALA A 131 -6.90 7.09 6.35
C ALA A 131 -8.25 7.82 6.45
N TYR A 132 -9.30 7.22 5.89
CA TYR A 132 -10.67 7.72 5.99
C TYR A 132 -11.11 7.90 7.45
N SER A 133 -10.86 6.89 8.30
CA SER A 133 -11.20 6.96 9.74
C SER A 133 -10.41 8.04 10.48
N ASN A 134 -9.23 8.38 9.97
CA ASN A 134 -8.42 9.49 10.46
C ASN A 134 -8.82 10.85 9.85
N GLY A 135 -9.86 10.92 9.01
CA GLY A 135 -10.39 12.18 8.46
C GLY A 135 -9.61 12.70 7.25
N PHE A 136 -9.02 11.83 6.45
CA PHE A 136 -8.48 12.18 5.14
C PHE A 136 -9.51 11.88 4.04
N ASP A 137 -9.62 12.76 3.06
CA ASP A 137 -10.39 12.51 1.84
C ASP A 137 -9.65 11.47 1.00
N CYS A 138 -10.30 10.35 0.71
CA CYS A 138 -9.67 9.20 0.06
C CYS A 138 -10.17 9.05 -1.38
N ILE A 139 -9.24 8.95 -2.32
CA ILE A 139 -9.52 8.69 -3.73
C ILE A 139 -8.80 7.42 -4.15
N LEU A 140 -9.52 6.41 -4.62
CA LEU A 140 -8.94 5.20 -5.19
C LEU A 140 -8.85 5.34 -6.72
N LEU A 141 -7.66 5.09 -7.28
CA LEU A 141 -7.49 4.89 -8.72
C LEU A 141 -7.72 3.41 -9.03
N GLY A 142 -8.95 3.01 -9.37
CA GLY A 142 -9.35 1.61 -9.46
C GLY A 142 -8.49 0.81 -10.44
N ASP A 143 -8.22 1.37 -11.62
CA ASP A 143 -7.38 0.78 -12.66
C ASP A 143 -5.87 0.79 -12.33
N CYS A 144 -5.46 1.52 -11.30
CA CYS A 144 -4.10 1.53 -10.76
C CYS A 144 -3.96 0.66 -9.51
N THR A 145 -4.95 -0.19 -9.23
CA THR A 145 -4.89 -1.18 -8.15
C THR A 145 -5.07 -2.59 -8.68
N GLY A 146 -4.61 -3.59 -7.93
CA GLY A 146 -4.81 -4.97 -8.31
C GLY A 146 -4.71 -5.95 -7.15
N THR A 147 -5.42 -7.07 -7.27
CA THR A 147 -5.32 -8.21 -6.36
C THR A 147 -5.53 -9.54 -7.06
N GLN A 148 -4.99 -10.61 -6.46
CA GLN A 148 -5.16 -12.00 -6.90
C GLN A 148 -6.16 -12.78 -6.02
N SER A 149 -6.87 -12.13 -5.10
CA SER A 149 -7.79 -12.80 -4.16
C SER A 149 -8.98 -13.51 -4.82
N GLY A 150 -9.28 -13.24 -6.10
CA GLY A 150 -10.46 -13.78 -6.79
C GLY A 150 -11.75 -13.09 -6.37
N PHE A 151 -12.89 -13.75 -6.56
CA PHE A 151 -14.22 -13.33 -6.05
C PHE A 151 -14.65 -11.88 -6.38
N GLN A 152 -14.23 -11.35 -7.53
CA GLN A 152 -14.51 -9.95 -7.91
C GLN A 152 -14.04 -8.96 -6.83
N ALA A 153 -12.91 -9.27 -6.17
CA ALA A 153 -12.42 -8.51 -5.04
C ALA A 153 -12.07 -7.05 -5.40
N ASN A 154 -11.60 -6.78 -6.63
CA ASN A 154 -11.36 -5.40 -7.06
C ASN A 154 -12.69 -4.64 -7.14
N GLU A 155 -13.68 -5.20 -7.83
CA GLU A 155 -14.99 -4.58 -8.04
C GLU A 155 -15.74 -4.35 -6.72
N LEU A 156 -15.66 -5.29 -5.78
CA LEU A 156 -16.22 -5.13 -4.46
C LEU A 156 -15.53 -4.01 -3.67
N CYS A 157 -14.19 -3.90 -3.77
CA CYS A 157 -13.45 -2.83 -3.11
C CYS A 157 -13.80 -1.47 -3.70
N ASP A 158 -13.85 -1.36 -5.03
CA ASP A 158 -14.26 -0.14 -5.73
C ASP A 158 -15.67 0.27 -5.28
N TRP A 159 -16.61 -0.67 -5.23
CA TRP A 159 -17.97 -0.40 -4.76
C TRP A 159 -17.99 0.10 -3.30
N ASN A 160 -17.27 -0.56 -2.40
CA ASN A 160 -17.20 -0.14 -0.99
C ASN A 160 -16.57 1.25 -0.83
N VAL A 161 -15.52 1.55 -1.58
CA VAL A 161 -14.88 2.87 -1.52
C VAL A 161 -15.83 3.94 -2.06
N ALA A 162 -16.42 3.73 -3.24
CA ALA A 162 -17.31 4.71 -3.86
C ALA A 162 -18.60 4.98 -3.05
N THR A 163 -19.04 4.01 -2.24
CA THR A 163 -20.30 4.13 -1.49
C THR A 163 -20.11 4.53 -0.02
N MET A 164 -18.91 4.37 0.54
CA MET A 164 -18.68 4.59 1.98
C MET A 164 -17.36 5.28 2.30
N TYR A 165 -16.25 4.86 1.70
CA TYR A 165 -14.91 5.23 2.18
C TYR A 165 -14.23 6.36 1.40
N GLY A 166 -14.89 6.94 0.40
CA GLY A 166 -14.38 8.06 -0.37
C GLY A 166 -14.87 8.06 -1.81
N PHE A 167 -13.94 8.22 -2.74
CA PHE A 167 -14.22 8.32 -4.18
C PHE A 167 -13.41 7.28 -4.95
N VAL A 168 -13.95 6.84 -6.10
CA VAL A 168 -13.22 6.00 -7.06
C VAL A 168 -13.19 6.73 -8.39
N THR A 169 -12.03 6.71 -9.04
CA THR A 169 -11.84 7.18 -10.40
C THR A 169 -10.81 6.30 -11.12
N ASP A 170 -10.51 6.61 -12.37
CA ASP A 170 -9.51 5.92 -13.17
C ASP A 170 -8.35 6.86 -13.55
N SER A 171 -7.24 6.27 -13.98
CA SER A 171 -6.03 7.01 -14.33
C SER A 171 -6.25 7.98 -15.50
N ALA A 172 -7.10 7.63 -16.47
CA ALA A 172 -7.37 8.47 -17.63
C ALA A 172 -8.14 9.74 -17.24
N SER A 173 -9.15 9.61 -16.39
CA SER A 173 -9.93 10.71 -15.82
C SER A 173 -9.06 11.59 -14.92
N PHE A 174 -8.24 10.97 -14.07
CA PHE A 174 -7.28 11.71 -13.24
C PHE A 174 -6.28 12.51 -14.10
N VAL A 175 -5.69 11.90 -15.13
CA VAL A 175 -4.70 12.53 -16.00
C VAL A 175 -5.31 13.57 -16.95
N SER A 176 -6.60 13.49 -17.27
CA SER A 176 -7.30 14.49 -18.10
C SER A 176 -7.97 15.60 -17.31
N SER A 177 -8.11 15.45 -15.98
CA SER A 177 -8.70 16.48 -15.12
C SER A 177 -7.97 17.82 -15.29
N VAL A 178 -8.69 18.93 -15.26
CA VAL A 178 -8.08 20.27 -15.28
C VAL A 178 -8.19 20.86 -13.88
N ARG A 179 -7.12 21.50 -13.42
CA ARG A 179 -7.21 22.30 -12.20
C ARG A 179 -8.06 23.51 -12.53
N GLU A 180 -9.19 23.67 -11.83
CA GLU A 180 -9.91 24.95 -11.87
C GLU A 180 -8.98 25.99 -11.27
N THR A 181 -8.58 26.96 -12.10
CA THR A 181 -7.87 28.14 -11.66
C THR A 181 -8.92 29.19 -11.29
N ASP A 182 -9.01 29.50 -10.00
CA ASP A 182 -9.73 30.68 -9.50
C ASP A 182 -9.15 31.99 -10.05
#